data_AF-A0A2V6M759-F1
#
_entry.id   AF-A0A2V6M759-F1
#
_cell.length_a   1.000
_cell.length_b   1.000
_cell.length_c   1.000
_cell.angle_alpha   90.00
_cell.angle_beta   90.00
_cell.angle_gamma   90.00
#
_symmetry.space_group_name_H-M   'P 1'
#
loop_
_entity.id
_entity.type
_entity.pdbx_description
1 polymer ?
#
loop_
_entity_poly.entity_id
_entity_poly.type
_entity_poly.pdbx_seq_one_letter_code
_entity_poly.pdbx_strand_id
1 'polypeptide(L)'
;MIQYQEHPEAKSLAPDGAPCAAGTTGLLQRAHVVAGEFRYVGKETDRKWEEGDDISVLEFKTTEYGRSTRVVANEEVKRDITKIGINRCARESGFDRKNFIRKLVRGLPVKRNSYNEFVRWLLDYKSNT
;
A
#
# COMPACT_ATOMS: atom_id res chain seq x y z
N MET A 1 1.78 -33.04 5.47
CA MET A 1 0.62 -33.34 4.61
C MET A 1 -0.74 -33.22 5.32
N ILE A 2 -0.78 -33.04 6.66
CA ILE A 2 -2.03 -33.07 7.46
C ILE A 2 -2.74 -31.69 7.54
N GLN A 3 -1.98 -30.59 7.47
CA GLN A 3 -2.48 -29.24 7.81
C GLN A 3 -3.61 -28.71 6.92
N TYR A 4 -3.76 -29.25 5.69
CA TYR A 4 -4.85 -28.86 4.79
C TYR A 4 -6.15 -29.64 5.06
N GLN A 5 -6.05 -30.89 5.55
CA GLN A 5 -7.22 -31.75 5.80
C GLN A 5 -8.04 -31.28 7.02
N GLU A 6 -7.40 -30.58 7.97
CA GLU A 6 -8.05 -30.10 9.19
C GLU A 6 -8.45 -28.61 9.11
N HIS A 7 -8.27 -27.95 7.96
CA HIS A 7 -8.60 -26.54 7.83
C HIS A 7 -10.13 -26.35 7.87
N PRO A 8 -10.65 -25.42 8.69
CA PRO A 8 -12.08 -25.15 8.71
C PRO A 8 -12.54 -24.68 7.33
N GLU A 9 -13.58 -25.31 6.82
CA GLU A 9 -14.19 -24.90 5.56
C GLU A 9 -14.68 -23.45 5.66
N ALA A 10 -14.09 -22.56 4.86
CA ALA A 10 -14.33 -21.11 4.96
C ALA A 10 -15.79 -20.70 4.63
N LYS A 11 -16.58 -21.61 4.07
CA LYS A 11 -17.93 -21.37 3.58
C LYS A 11 -19.00 -22.20 4.29
N SER A 12 -18.61 -23.05 5.24
CA SER A 12 -19.49 -23.98 5.92
C SER A 12 -19.22 -24.01 7.41
N LEU A 13 -20.27 -24.26 8.18
CA LEU A 13 -20.22 -24.47 9.63
C LEU A 13 -20.68 -25.89 9.94
N ALA A 14 -20.21 -26.42 11.07
CA ALA A 14 -20.68 -27.67 11.64
C ALA A 14 -22.17 -27.57 12.03
N PRO A 15 -22.86 -28.70 12.30
CA PRO A 15 -24.29 -28.68 12.64
C PRO A 15 -24.63 -27.85 13.90
N ASP A 16 -23.65 -27.64 14.78
CA ASP A 16 -23.72 -26.80 15.98
C ASP A 16 -23.42 -25.31 15.69
N GLY A 17 -23.08 -24.95 14.45
CA GLY A 17 -22.74 -23.59 14.03
C GLY A 17 -21.28 -23.20 14.27
N ALA A 18 -20.45 -24.10 14.81
CA ALA A 18 -19.02 -23.86 14.96
C ALA A 18 -18.27 -24.04 13.62
N PRO A 19 -17.03 -23.53 13.47
CA PRO A 19 -16.20 -23.87 12.32
C PRO A 19 -16.05 -25.38 12.13
N CYS A 20 -16.06 -25.86 10.89
CA CYS A 20 -15.84 -27.27 10.62
C CYS A 20 -14.47 -27.74 11.13
N ALA A 21 -14.40 -28.94 11.68
CA ALA A 21 -13.19 -29.63 12.08
C ALA A 21 -13.14 -31.02 11.42
N ALA A 22 -12.01 -31.71 11.51
CA ALA A 22 -11.81 -33.01 10.86
C ALA A 22 -12.86 -34.07 11.25
N GLY A 23 -13.41 -33.99 12.48
CA GLY A 23 -14.45 -34.90 12.98
C GLY A 23 -15.88 -34.41 12.76
N THR A 24 -16.10 -33.28 12.07
CA THR A 24 -17.45 -32.76 11.85
C THR A 24 -18.25 -33.74 11.00
N THR A 25 -19.36 -34.22 11.54
CA THR A 25 -20.28 -35.15 10.88
C THR A 25 -21.71 -34.60 10.94
N GLY A 26 -22.55 -35.00 9.98
CA GLY A 26 -23.92 -34.52 9.88
C GLY A 26 -24.10 -33.38 8.87
N LEU A 27 -25.29 -32.76 8.89
CA LEU A 27 -25.67 -31.76 7.90
C LEU A 27 -25.00 -30.40 8.20
N LEU A 28 -24.08 -29.99 7.31
CA LEU A 28 -23.37 -28.72 7.45
C LEU A 28 -24.30 -27.52 7.22
N GLN A 29 -24.03 -26.46 7.95
CA GLN A 29 -24.70 -25.17 7.79
C GLN A 29 -23.87 -24.24 6.90
N ARG A 30 -24.51 -23.25 6.29
CA ARG A 30 -23.79 -22.21 5.52
C ARG A 30 -23.12 -21.23 6.47
N ALA A 31 -21.84 -20.95 6.26
CA ALA A 31 -21.19 -19.84 6.94
C ALA A 31 -21.75 -18.52 6.41
N HIS A 32 -22.22 -17.66 7.32
CA HIS A 32 -22.68 -16.32 6.96
C HIS A 32 -21.47 -15.42 6.71
N VAL A 33 -21.02 -15.38 5.45
CA VAL A 33 -19.90 -14.54 5.03
C VAL A 33 -20.40 -13.11 4.85
N VAL A 34 -19.96 -12.21 5.73
CA VAL A 34 -20.13 -10.77 5.54
C VAL A 34 -18.96 -10.28 4.71
N ALA A 35 -19.26 -9.71 3.55
CA ALA A 35 -18.22 -9.11 2.72
C ALA A 35 -17.52 -7.99 3.51
N GLY A 36 -16.19 -8.09 3.60
CA GLY A 36 -15.35 -7.00 4.10
C GLY A 36 -15.16 -5.92 3.04
N GLU A 37 -13.99 -5.29 3.02
CA GLU A 37 -13.66 -4.29 2.01
C GLU A 37 -13.32 -4.96 0.67
N PHE A 38 -14.00 -4.55 -0.41
CA PHE A 38 -13.65 -5.00 -1.76
C PHE A 38 -12.39 -4.28 -2.27
N ARG A 39 -11.40 -5.03 -2.77
CA ARG A 39 -10.15 -4.49 -3.33
C ARG A 39 -9.86 -5.07 -4.71
N TYR A 40 -9.36 -4.22 -5.61
CA TYR A 40 -8.97 -4.64 -6.94
C TYR A 40 -7.59 -5.32 -6.89
N VAL A 41 -7.47 -6.47 -7.52
CA VAL A 41 -6.22 -7.21 -7.61
C VAL A 41 -5.97 -7.43 -9.09
N GLY A 42 -4.80 -6.99 -9.58
CA GLY A 42 -4.40 -7.21 -10.97
C GLY A 42 -4.52 -8.69 -11.32
N LYS A 43 -5.17 -8.99 -12.45
CA LYS A 43 -5.27 -10.36 -12.99
C LYS A 43 -3.97 -10.68 -13.72
N GLU A 44 -3.42 -11.88 -13.52
CA GLU A 44 -2.22 -12.39 -14.20
C GLU A 44 -2.50 -12.69 -15.69
N THR A 45 -2.64 -11.66 -16.51
CA THR A 45 -2.36 -11.82 -17.94
C THR A 45 -1.83 -10.49 -18.46
N ASP A 46 -0.55 -10.25 -18.21
CA ASP A 46 0.16 -9.15 -18.86
C ASP A 46 0.40 -9.55 -20.32
N ARG A 47 -0.27 -8.87 -21.26
CA ARG A 47 -0.12 -9.12 -22.72
C ARG A 47 1.30 -8.87 -23.24
N LYS A 48 2.19 -8.31 -22.41
CA LYS A 48 3.61 -8.12 -22.73
C LYS A 48 4.42 -9.41 -22.83
N TRP A 49 3.84 -10.56 -22.50
CA TRP A 49 4.49 -11.87 -22.70
C TRP A 49 4.61 -12.30 -24.17
N GLU A 50 3.95 -11.62 -25.12
CA GLU A 50 4.05 -11.97 -26.55
C GLU A 50 5.27 -11.37 -27.26
N GLU A 51 5.92 -10.35 -26.69
CA GLU A 51 7.02 -9.63 -27.33
C GLU A 51 8.24 -9.64 -26.37
N GLY A 52 8.85 -10.82 -26.28
CA GLY A 52 9.84 -11.17 -25.27
C GLY A 52 11.22 -10.56 -25.46
N ASP A 53 11.37 -9.24 -25.35
CA ASP A 53 12.69 -8.61 -25.38
C ASP A 53 12.85 -7.35 -24.50
N ASP A 54 11.98 -7.15 -23.50
CA ASP A 54 12.13 -6.07 -22.51
C ASP A 54 12.40 -6.62 -21.10
N ILE A 55 13.64 -6.44 -20.62
CA ILE A 55 14.14 -6.87 -19.31
C ILE A 55 13.34 -6.22 -18.17
N SER A 56 12.62 -5.11 -18.42
CA SER A 56 11.72 -4.47 -17.44
C SER A 56 10.46 -5.29 -17.10
N VAL A 57 10.14 -6.33 -17.88
CA VAL A 57 9.03 -7.28 -17.61
C VAL A 57 9.35 -8.19 -16.42
N LEU A 58 10.62 -8.35 -16.05
CA LEU A 58 11.05 -9.13 -14.87
C LEU A 58 10.82 -8.42 -13.53
N GLU A 59 10.56 -7.10 -13.53
CA GLU A 59 10.28 -6.36 -12.29
C GLU A 59 8.80 -6.54 -11.90
N PHE A 60 8.52 -7.60 -11.13
CA PHE A 60 7.17 -7.92 -10.67
C PHE A 60 6.61 -6.81 -9.77
N LYS A 61 5.79 -5.91 -10.34
CA LYS A 61 5.08 -4.87 -9.60
C LYS A 61 3.61 -5.26 -9.46
N THR A 62 3.29 -5.97 -8.38
CA THR A 62 1.90 -6.26 -8.04
C THR A 62 1.14 -4.96 -7.86
N THR A 63 0.16 -4.70 -8.73
CA THR A 63 -0.70 -3.53 -8.57
C THR A 63 -1.71 -3.86 -7.49
N GLU A 64 -1.34 -3.61 -6.24
CA GLU A 64 -2.28 -3.58 -5.12
C GLU A 64 -3.19 -2.36 -5.29
N TYR A 65 -4.47 -2.57 -5.62
CA TYR A 65 -5.45 -1.49 -5.51
C TYR A 65 -6.03 -1.49 -4.08
N GLY A 66 -6.05 -0.33 -3.46
CA GLY A 66 -6.65 -0.14 -2.13
C GLY A 66 -5.79 0.62 -1.14
N ARG A 67 -4.50 0.85 -1.42
CA ARG A 67 -3.71 1.82 -0.64
C ARG A 67 -3.98 3.22 -1.18
N SER A 68 -4.39 4.16 -0.32
CA SER A 68 -4.28 5.58 -0.63
C SER A 68 -2.83 5.87 -1.00
N THR A 69 -2.60 6.12 -2.29
CA THR A 69 -1.28 6.45 -2.83
C THR A 69 -0.82 7.85 -2.38
N ARG A 70 -1.66 8.55 -1.61
CA ARG A 70 -1.43 9.89 -1.14
C ARG A 70 -1.25 9.92 0.37
N VAL A 71 -0.27 10.71 0.80
CA VAL A 71 0.14 10.84 2.20
C VAL A 71 0.08 12.32 2.56
N VAL A 72 -0.38 12.62 3.77
CA VAL A 72 -0.32 13.95 4.36
C VAL A 72 1.01 14.08 5.10
N ALA A 73 1.67 15.22 4.97
CA ALA A 73 2.94 15.46 5.63
C ALA A 73 2.80 15.41 7.16
N ASN A 74 3.71 14.68 7.82
CA ASN A 74 3.81 14.69 9.27
C ASN A 74 4.14 16.09 9.81
N GLU A 75 3.72 16.41 11.04
CA GLU A 75 3.92 17.74 11.64
C GLU A 75 5.39 18.12 11.79
N GLU A 76 6.26 17.13 12.03
CA GLU A 76 7.72 17.32 12.07
C GLU A 76 8.26 17.85 10.74
N VAL A 77 7.85 17.24 9.63
CA VAL A 77 8.26 17.65 8.28
C VAL A 77 7.80 19.07 7.98
N LYS A 78 6.60 19.46 8.43
CA LYS A 78 6.11 20.84 8.28
C LYS A 78 6.98 21.83 9.06
N ARG A 79 7.31 21.51 10.32
CA ARG A 79 8.21 22.32 11.15
C ARG A 79 9.58 22.49 10.54
N ASP A 80 10.16 21.41 10.00
CA ASP A 80 11.46 21.46 9.34
C ASP A 80 11.44 22.35 8.10
N ILE A 81 10.40 22.24 7.27
CA ILE A 81 10.21 23.12 6.10
C ILE A 81 10.08 24.58 6.55
N THR A 82 9.36 24.87 7.64
CA THR A 82 9.26 26.26 8.14
C THR A 82 10.58 26.79 8.68
N LYS A 83 11.42 25.93 9.29
CA LYS A 83 12.73 26.31 9.81
C LYS A 83 13.75 26.57 8.69
N ILE A 84 13.74 25.76 7.64
CA ILE A 84 14.65 25.89 6.48
C ILE A 84 14.18 27.00 5.53
N GLY A 85 12.86 27.14 5.36
CA GLY A 85 12.21 28.10 4.48
C GLY A 85 11.78 27.47 3.15
N ILE A 86 10.56 27.78 2.70
CA ILE A 86 9.91 27.18 1.52
C ILE A 86 10.76 27.34 0.26
N ASN A 87 11.27 28.55 -0.01
CA ASN A 87 12.06 28.81 -1.22
C ASN A 87 13.43 28.10 -1.19
N ARG A 88 13.99 27.92 0.01
CA ARG A 88 15.27 27.22 0.18
C ARG A 88 15.09 25.73 -0.07
N CYS A 89 14.09 25.10 0.56
CA CYS A 89 13.73 23.72 0.27
C CYS A 89 13.42 23.53 -1.22
N ALA A 90 12.73 24.48 -1.87
CA ALA A 90 12.39 24.37 -3.29
C ALA A 90 13.63 24.34 -4.19
N ARG A 91 14.59 25.22 -3.92
CA ARG A 91 15.81 25.34 -4.71
C ARG A 91 16.76 24.17 -4.51
N GLU A 92 16.94 23.72 -3.26
CA GLU A 92 17.96 22.73 -2.91
C GLU A 92 17.46 21.28 -3.05
N SER A 93 16.16 21.04 -2.88
CA SER A 93 15.59 19.70 -3.04
C SER A 93 15.21 19.37 -4.50
N GLY A 94 14.94 20.39 -5.33
CA GLY A 94 14.43 20.18 -6.69
C GLY A 94 12.97 19.67 -6.77
N PHE A 95 12.28 19.50 -5.63
CA PHE A 95 10.93 18.94 -5.57
C PHE A 95 9.79 19.94 -5.83
N ASP A 96 10.03 21.24 -6.02
CA ASP A 96 8.96 22.26 -6.09
C ASP A 96 8.13 22.25 -7.40
N ARG A 97 8.27 21.24 -8.25
CA ARG A 97 7.36 21.04 -9.39
C ARG A 97 5.92 20.97 -8.88
N LYS A 98 5.05 21.83 -9.42
CA LYS A 98 3.61 21.91 -9.06
C LYS A 98 3.35 22.28 -7.59
N ASN A 99 4.16 23.17 -7.01
CA ASN A 99 3.97 23.70 -5.65
C ASN A 99 4.01 22.61 -4.56
N PHE A 100 4.82 21.56 -4.75
CA PHE A 100 4.86 20.41 -3.86
C PHE A 100 5.15 20.79 -2.40
N ILE A 101 6.14 21.66 -2.18
CA ILE A 101 6.55 22.05 -0.81
C ILE A 101 5.46 22.87 -0.13
N ARG A 102 4.83 23.79 -0.86
CA ARG A 102 3.66 24.54 -0.38
C ARG A 102 2.50 23.61 -0.01
N LYS A 103 2.32 22.50 -0.72
CA LYS A 103 1.30 21.48 -0.41
C LYS A 103 1.59 20.74 0.90
N LEU A 104 2.86 20.40 1.16
CA LEU A 104 3.26 19.76 2.41
C LEU A 104 2.94 20.65 3.62
N VAL A 105 3.32 21.93 3.55
CA VAL A 105 3.06 22.91 4.63
C VAL A 105 1.56 23.10 4.85
N ARG A 106 0.76 23.17 3.77
CA ARG A 106 -0.70 23.30 3.84
C ARG A 106 -1.43 22.02 4.26
N GLY A 107 -0.72 20.91 4.54
CA GLY A 107 -1.32 19.64 4.91
C GLY A 107 -2.10 18.96 3.78
N LEU A 108 -1.82 19.32 2.52
CA LEU A 108 -2.49 18.73 1.37
C LEU A 108 -1.89 17.35 1.04
N PRO A 109 -2.72 16.36 0.65
CA PRO A 109 -2.25 15.01 0.37
C PRO A 109 -1.39 14.96 -0.90
N VAL A 110 -0.17 14.43 -0.80
CA VAL A 110 0.81 14.32 -1.89
C VAL A 110 1.11 12.87 -2.25
N LYS A 111 1.66 12.60 -3.45
CA LYS A 111 2.06 11.23 -3.83
C LYS A 111 3.08 10.66 -2.84
N ARG A 112 2.85 9.44 -2.37
CA ARG A 112 3.71 8.75 -1.39
C ARG A 112 5.16 8.66 -1.85
N ASN A 113 5.41 8.36 -3.12
CA ASN A 113 6.78 8.26 -3.63
C ASN A 113 7.53 9.60 -3.51
N SER A 114 6.93 10.69 -3.98
CA SER A 114 7.50 12.03 -3.88
C SER A 114 7.64 12.49 -2.43
N TYR A 115 6.71 12.12 -1.55
CA TYR A 115 6.85 12.39 -0.11
C TYR A 115 8.06 11.67 0.48
N ASN A 116 8.22 10.37 0.20
CA ASN A 116 9.33 9.58 0.72
C ASN A 116 10.68 10.07 0.20
N GLU A 117 10.77 10.45 -1.08
CA GLU A 117 11.98 11.03 -1.66
C GLU A 117 12.34 12.38 -0.99
N PHE A 118 11.35 13.24 -0.76
CA PHE A 118 11.57 14.51 -0.05
C PHE A 118 11.98 14.31 1.40
N VAL A 119 11.40 13.34 2.11
CA VAL A 119 11.78 13.02 3.50
C VAL A 119 13.22 12.51 3.57
N ARG A 120 13.66 11.69 2.60
CA ARG A 120 15.07 11.27 2.51
C ARG A 120 15.99 12.47 2.33
N TRP A 121 15.70 13.34 1.37
CA TRP A 121 16.46 14.57 1.17
C TRP A 121 16.51 15.45 2.43
N LEU A 122 15.39 15.57 3.16
CA LEU A 122 15.32 16.35 4.40
C LEU A 122 16.21 15.77 5.50
N LEU A 123 16.32 14.44 5.60
CA LEU A 123 17.21 13.77 6.54
C LEU A 123 18.68 14.02 6.18
N ASP A 124 19.03 13.89 4.91
CA ASP A 124 20.39 14.16 4.41
C ASP A 124 20.78 15.63 4.59
N TYR A 125 19.82 16.55 4.44
CA TYR A 125 20.03 17.97 4.69
C TYR A 125 20.36 18.27 6.16
N LYS A 126 19.66 17.60 7.07
CA LYS A 126 19.88 17.73 8.52
C LYS A 126 21.17 17.10 8.99
N SER A 127 21.67 16.05 8.34
CA SER A 127 22.96 15.44 8.71
C SER A 127 24.16 16.27 8.24
N ASN A 128 23.97 17.10 7.22
CA ASN A 128 25.01 17.94 6.62
C ASN A 128 25.01 19.40 7.13
N THR A 129 24.10 19.76 8.05
CA THR A 129 23.99 21.10 8.65
C THR A 129 24.19 21.03 10.16
#